data_AF-A0A1Q3H8U2-F1
#
_entry.id   AF-A0A1Q3H8U2-F1
#
_cell.length_a   1.000
_cell.length_b   1.000
_cell.length_c   1.000
_cell.angle_alpha   90.00
_cell.angle_beta   90.00
_cell.angle_gamma   90.00
#
_symmetry.space_group_name_H-M   'P 1'
#
loop_
_entity.id
_entity.type
_entity.pdbx_description
1 polymer ?
#
loop_
_entity_poly.entity_id
_entity_poly.type
_entity_poly.pdbx_seq_one_letter_code
_entity_poly.pdbx_strand_id
1 'polypeptide(L)' 'MLLDFLRFDSAEEVRRTFILCERTSGESGSQLIWRNPTEEEADSFFSAYQTGIQRVSDILLTKGLW' A
#
# COMPACT_ATOMS: atom_id res chain seq x y z
N MET A 1 -11.17 -9.07 -4.42
CA MET A 1 -9.88 -9.74 -4.13
C MET A 1 -9.78 -10.06 -2.66
N LEU A 2 -8.85 -10.94 -2.23
CA LEU A 2 -8.65 -11.31 -0.81
C LEU A 2 -8.47 -10.08 0.11
N LEU A 3 -7.88 -9.00 -0.42
CA LEU A 3 -7.56 -7.79 0.34
C LEU A 3 -8.77 -6.88 0.61
N ASP A 4 -9.88 -7.07 -0.11
CA ASP A 4 -11.09 -6.23 0.05
C ASP A 4 -11.84 -6.52 1.36
N PHE A 5 -11.42 -7.56 2.10
CA PHE A 5 -11.93 -7.87 3.43
C PHE A 5 -11.16 -7.15 4.54
N LEU A 6 -10.02 -6.53 4.22
CA LEU A 6 -9.27 -5.73 5.18
C LEU A 6 -10.05 -4.47 5.54
N ARG A 7 -10.02 -4.13 6.83
CA ARG A 7 -10.61 -2.91 7.36
C ARG A 7 -9.52 -2.15 8.10
N PHE A 8 -9.60 -0.83 7.99
CA PHE A 8 -8.65 0.07 8.61
C PHE A 8 -9.39 1.15 9.37
N ASP A 9 -8.96 1.40 10.59
CA ASP A 9 -9.47 2.49 11.43
C ASP A 9 -8.49 3.68 11.48
N SER A 10 -7.26 3.50 10.97
CA SER A 10 -6.26 4.57 10.89
C SER A 10 -5.21 4.34 9.79
N ALA A 11 -4.52 5.41 9.37
CA ALA A 11 -3.36 5.30 8.48
C ALA A 11 -2.19 4.54 9.11
N GLU A 12 -2.01 4.61 10.43
CA GLU A 12 -0.99 3.81 11.13
C GLU A 12 -1.25 2.30 10.99
N GLU A 13 -2.51 1.88 11.00
CA GLU A 13 -2.89 0.49 10.78
C GLU A 13 -2.59 0.03 9.34
N VAL A 14 -2.84 0.89 8.36
CA VAL A 14 -2.44 0.67 6.96
C VAL A 14 -0.93 0.44 6.87
N ARG A 15 -0.14 1.33 7.50
CA ARG A 15 1.33 1.26 7.49
C ARG A 15 1.88 -0.02 8.10
N ARG A 16 1.20 -0.57 9.11
CA ARG A 16 1.59 -1.82 9.80
C ARG A 16 1.09 -3.07 9.10
N THR A 17 -0.01 -2.98 8.36
CA THR A 17 -0.66 -4.13 7.71
C THR A 17 -0.01 -4.48 6.37
N PHE A 18 0.37 -3.46 5.59
CA PHE A 18 0.96 -3.69 4.27
C PHE A 18 2.49 -3.74 4.31
N ILE A 19 3.03 -4.58 3.44
CA ILE A 19 4.44 -4.62 3.07
C ILE A 19 4.50 -4.50 1.56
N LEU A 20 5.10 -3.42 1.06
CA LEU A 20 5.28 -3.12 -0.35
C LEU A 20 6.52 -3.84 -0.88
N CYS A 21 6.40 -4.33 -2.11
CA CYS A 21 7.52 -4.89 -2.86
C CYS A 21 7.87 -3.93 -3.98
N GLU A 22 9.14 -3.55 -4.07
CA GLU A 22 9.64 -2.82 -5.24
C GLU A 22 10.83 -3.54 -5.83
N ARG A 23 10.92 -3.52 -7.16
CA ARG A 23 12.09 -4.01 -7.86
C ARG A 23 12.99 -2.84 -8.20
N THR A 24 14.16 -2.79 -7.55
CA THR A 24 15.20 -1.85 -7.93
C THR A 24 16.19 -2.50 -8.88
N SER A 25 16.69 -1.75 -9.85
CA SER A 25 17.79 -2.17 -10.71
C SER A 25 19.05 -1.47 -10.22
N GLY A 26 19.89 -2.21 -9.50
CA GLY A 26 21.18 -1.71 -9.02
C GLY A 26 22.34 -2.23 -9.88
N GLU A 27 23.55 -1.74 -9.62
CA GLU A 27 24.78 -2.17 -10.32
C GLU A 27 25.07 -3.67 -10.16
N SER A 28 24.57 -4.29 -9.07
CA SER A 28 24.69 -5.72 -8.79
C SER A 28 23.52 -6.57 -9.32
N GLY A 29 22.66 -6.01 -10.18
CA GLY A 29 21.48 -6.68 -10.74
C GLY A 29 20.17 -6.27 -10.06
N SER A 30 19.08 -6.93 -10.45
CA SER A 30 17.75 -6.61 -9.92
C SER A 30 17.62 -7.08 -8.47
N GLN A 31 17.31 -6.16 -7.56
CA GLN A 31 17.03 -6.46 -6.16
C GLN A 31 15.54 -6.20 -5.87
N LEU A 32 14.99 -6.98 -4.94
CA LEU A 32 13.67 -6.74 -4.38
C LEU A 32 13.83 -6.06 -3.03
N ILE A 33 13.16 -4.92 -2.86
CA ILE A 33 13.10 -4.18 -1.61
C ILE A 33 11.72 -4.39 -1.04
N TRP A 34 11.68 -4.85 0.22
CA TRP A 34 10.47 -4.98 1.00
C TRP A 34 10.46 -3.90 2.07
N ARG A 35 9.41 -3.11 2.11
CA ARG A 35 9.26 -2.03 3.09
C ARG A 35 7.80 -1.84 3.46
N ASN A 36 7.56 -1.28 4.64
CA ASN A 36 6.25 -0.73 4.94
C ASN A 36 6.00 0.50 4.07
N PRO A 37 4.71 0.88 3.84
CA PRO A 37 4.38 2.19 3.30
C PRO A 37 5.03 3.30 4.12
N THR A 38 5.34 4.42 3.48
CA THR A 38 5.68 5.66 4.19
C THR A 38 4.42 6.21 4.88
N GLU A 39 4.61 7.19 5.76
CA GLU A 39 3.48 7.91 6.39
C GLU A 39 2.58 8.56 5.33
N GLU A 40 3.18 9.23 4.35
CA GLU A 40 2.45 9.87 3.24
C GLU A 40 1.67 8.87 2.37
N GLU A 41 2.27 7.72 2.05
CA GLU A 41 1.59 6.67 1.28
C GLU A 41 0.41 6.08 2.06
N ALA A 42 0.60 5.84 3.36
CA ALA A 42 -0.45 5.32 4.23
C ALA A 42 -1.60 6.31 4.40
N ASP A 43 -1.32 7.60 4.60
CA ASP A 43 -2.32 8.66 4.69
C ASP A 43 -3.09 8.83 3.37
N SER A 44 -2.38 8.80 2.25
CA SER A 44 -2.94 8.89 0.90
C SER A 44 -3.87 7.71 0.60
N PHE A 45 -3.50 6.49 1.02
CA PHE A 45 -4.36 5.31 0.95
C PHE A 45 -5.57 5.45 1.87
N PHE A 46 -5.37 5.78 3.14
CA PHE A 46 -6.43 5.82 4.15
C PHE A 46 -7.48 6.88 3.83
N SER A 47 -7.06 8.04 3.33
CA SER A 47 -7.96 9.10 2.85
C SER A 47 -8.85 8.61 1.70
N ALA A 48 -8.30 7.85 0.75
CA ALA A 48 -9.08 7.26 -0.34
C ALA A 48 -10.04 6.17 0.18
N TYR A 49 -9.57 5.34 1.12
CA TYR A 49 -10.37 4.29 1.75
C TYR A 49 -11.57 4.86 2.51
N GLN A 50 -11.39 5.98 3.23
CA GLN A 50 -12.46 6.66 3.97
C GLN A 50 -13.59 7.19 3.07
N THR A 51 -13.34 7.44 1.78
CA THR A 51 -14.41 7.83 0.86
C THR A 51 -15.43 6.72 0.65
N GLY A 52 -15.06 5.45 0.91
CA GLY A 52 -15.94 4.28 0.85
C GLY A 52 -16.38 3.86 -0.57
N ILE A 53 -15.92 4.54 -1.61
CA ILE A 53 -16.31 4.28 -3.01
C ILE A 53 -15.40 3.21 -3.64
N GLN A 54 -14.12 3.22 -3.28
CA GLN A 54 -13.11 2.35 -3.90
C GLN A 54 -12.80 1.14 -3.01
N ARG A 55 -12.56 -0.02 -3.63
CA ARG A 55 -12.12 -1.21 -2.91
C ARG A 55 -10.65 -1.11 -2.55
N VAL A 56 -10.21 -1.85 -1.54
CA VAL A 56 -8.80 -1.89 -1.10
C VAL A 56 -7.87 -2.21 -2.27
N SER A 57 -8.19 -3.22 -3.08
CA SER A 57 -7.37 -3.57 -4.26
C SER A 57 -7.27 -2.44 -5.28
N ASP A 58 -8.37 -1.71 -5.49
CA ASP A 58 -8.41 -0.62 -6.46
C ASP A 58 -7.56 0.57 -6.00
N ILE A 59 -7.58 0.86 -4.69
CA ILE A 59 -6.75 1.91 -4.09
C ILE A 59 -5.27 1.54 -4.20
N LEU A 60 -4.88 0.30 -3.88
CA LEU A 60 -3.49 -0.16 -4.00
C LEU A 60 -2.96 0.00 -5.43
N LEU A 61 -3.75 -0.45 -6.42
CA LEU A 61 -3.37 -0.33 -7.84
C LEU A 61 -3.26 1.12 -8.30
N THR A 62 -4.25 1.96 -7.98
CA THR A 62 -4.28 3.36 -8.43
C THR A 62 -3.22 4.25 -7.77
N LYS A 63 -2.77 3.89 -6.57
CA LYS A 63 -1.72 4.60 -5.83
C LYS A 63 -0.31 4.06 -6.10
N GLY A 64 -0.18 2.97 -6.88
CA GLY A 64 1.13 2.33 -7.14
C GLY A 64 1.69 1.57 -5.93
N LEU A 65 0.82 1.09 -5.05
CA LEU A 65 1.15 0.35 -3.83
C LEU A 65 0.97 -1.17 -4.02
N TRP A 66 0.98 -1.65 -5.26
CA TRP A 66 0.80 -3.05 -5.65
C TRP A 66 2.03 -3.61 -6.36
#